data_AF-A0A2P8FPI3-F1
#
_entry.id   AF-A0A2P8FPI3-F1
#
_cell.length_a   1.000
_cell.length_b   1.000
_cell.length_c   1.000
_cell.angle_alpha   90.00
_cell.angle_beta   90.00
_cell.angle_gamma   90.00
#
_symmetry.space_group_name_H-M   'P 1'
#
loop_
_entity.id
_entity.type
_entity.pdbx_description
1 polymer ?
#
loop_
_entity_poly.entity_id
_entity_poly.type
_entity_poly.pdbx_seq_one_letter_code
_entity_poly.pdbx_strand_id
1 'polypeptide(L)' 'MKQKQCSSGFGSQCPPDETHVRVYFLQHGTTIEEATEFFNKYNAKMWKNDQGALIKNWKRLAWNWIW' A
#
# COMPACT_ATOMS: atom_id res chain seq x y z
N MET A 1 3.33 -5.07 18.66
CA MET A 1 2.97 -6.28 17.88
C MET A 1 3.43 -6.07 16.45
N LYS A 2 4.40 -6.84 15.93
CA LYS A 2 4.91 -6.68 14.55
C LYS A 2 3.97 -7.43 13.60
N GLN A 3 3.22 -6.71 12.77
CA GLN A 3 2.44 -7.33 11.69
C GLN A 3 3.42 -8.00 10.72
N LYS A 4 3.24 -9.30 10.47
CA LYS A 4 4.01 -10.04 9.44
C LYS A 4 3.57 -9.52 8.07
N GLN A 5 4.45 -8.76 7.42
CA GLN A 5 4.29 -8.34 6.03
C GLN A 5 4.55 -9.54 5.11
N CYS A 6 3.69 -9.76 4.10
CA CYS A 6 3.86 -10.85 3.16
C CYS A 6 4.79 -10.44 2.01
N SER A 7 5.93 -11.12 1.95
CA SER A 7 7.20 -10.71 1.34
C SER A 7 7.35 -11.08 -0.14
N SER A 8 6.32 -10.89 -0.99
CA SER A 8 6.38 -11.42 -2.37
C SER A 8 6.27 -10.39 -3.50
N GLY A 9 6.08 -9.09 -3.24
CA GLY A 9 6.20 -8.04 -4.28
C GLY A 9 5.14 -8.04 -5.41
N PHE A 10 4.26 -9.04 -5.48
CA PHE A 10 3.27 -9.20 -6.57
C PHE A 10 2.09 -8.23 -6.55
N GLY A 11 1.99 -7.33 -5.56
CA GLY A 11 0.89 -6.36 -5.48
C GLY A 11 -0.46 -6.94 -5.02
N SER A 12 -0.53 -8.26 -4.81
CA SER A 12 -1.75 -9.02 -4.50
C SER A 12 -1.89 -9.41 -3.01
N GLN A 13 -0.97 -8.96 -2.16
CA GLN A 13 -0.92 -9.29 -0.73
C GLN A 13 -0.80 -8.01 0.11
N CYS A 14 -1.73 -7.86 1.05
CA CYS A 14 -1.73 -6.81 2.07
C CYS A 14 -1.47 -7.43 3.47
N PRO A 15 -0.77 -6.74 4.37
CA PRO A 15 -0.15 -5.43 4.18
C PRO A 15 1.12 -5.54 3.30
N PRO A 16 1.34 -4.61 2.35
CA PRO A 16 2.61 -4.50 1.65
C PRO A 16 3.72 -4.04 2.57
N ASP A 17 4.96 -4.26 2.14
CA ASP A 17 6.12 -3.56 2.70
C ASP A 17 6.06 -2.08 2.28
N GLU A 18 6.31 -1.17 3.22
CA GLU A 18 6.33 0.27 2.95
C GLU A 18 7.37 0.62 1.86
N THR A 19 8.50 -0.09 1.82
CA THR A 19 9.54 0.07 0.80
C THR A 19 8.99 -0.21 -0.60
N HIS A 20 8.16 -1.25 -0.76
CA HIS A 20 7.54 -1.56 -2.05
C HIS A 20 6.56 -0.46 -2.47
N VAL A 21 5.83 0.13 -1.52
CA VAL A 21 4.94 1.27 -1.79
C VAL A 21 5.75 2.48 -2.25
N ARG A 22 6.82 2.84 -1.53
CA ARG A 22 7.71 3.95 -1.91
C ARG A 22 8.32 3.77 -3.29
N VAL A 23 8.83 2.57 -3.60
CA VAL A 23 9.39 2.25 -4.93
C VAL A 23 8.32 2.39 -6.02
N TYR A 24 7.09 1.92 -5.78
CA TYR A 24 6.00 2.03 -6.75
C TYR A 24 5.65 3.48 -7.07
N PHE A 25 5.54 4.33 -6.05
CA PHE A 25 5.26 5.75 -6.20
C PHE A 25 6.38 6.46 -6.98
N LEU A 26 7.64 6.26 -6.57
CA LEU A 26 8.80 6.82 -7.29
C LEU A 26 8.84 6.39 -8.77
N GLN A 27 8.50 5.14 -9.08
CA GLN A 27 8.42 4.65 -10.46
C GLN A 27 7.37 5.37 -11.32
N HIS A 28 6.33 5.92 -10.71
CA HIS A 28 5.27 6.65 -11.39
C HIS A 28 5.48 8.17 -11.35
N GLY A 29 6.65 8.63 -10.89
CA GLY A 29 7.02 10.04 -10.85
C GLY A 29 6.44 10.83 -9.67
N THR A 30 5.92 10.15 -8.65
CA THR A 30 5.41 10.79 -7.43
C THR A 30 6.45 10.80 -6.31
N THR A 31 6.15 11.46 -5.19
CA THR A 31 7.12 11.63 -4.10
C THR A 31 7.07 10.52 -3.04
N ILE A 32 8.10 10.44 -2.20
CA ILE A 32 8.15 9.50 -1.07
C ILE A 32 7.14 9.92 0.02
N GLU A 33 6.91 11.23 0.16
CA GLU A 33 5.94 11.80 1.10
C GLU A 33 4.53 11.32 0.76
N GLU A 34 4.13 11.36 -0.51
CA GLU A 34 2.83 10.85 -0.97
C GLU A 34 2.71 9.35 -0.75
N ALA A 35 3.78 8.59 -1.02
CA ALA A 35 3.81 7.16 -0.77
C ALA A 35 3.63 6.82 0.72
N THR A 36 4.24 7.64 1.59
CA THR A 36 4.16 7.51 3.05
C THR A 36 2.76 7.88 3.55
N GLU A 37 2.15 8.93 3.01
CA GLU A 37 0.77 9.31 3.33
C GLU A 37 -0.21 8.19 2.94
N PHE A 38 -0.08 7.66 1.72
CA PHE A 38 -0.85 6.52 1.25
C PHE A 38 -0.68 5.32 2.18
N PHE A 39 0.56 4.92 2.48
CA PHE A 39 0.83 3.78 3.35
C PHE A 39 0.20 3.96 4.73
N ASN A 40 0.37 5.12 5.36
CA ASN A 40 -0.16 5.41 6.69
C ASN A 40 -1.69 5.36 6.72
N LYS A 41 -2.36 5.93 5.71
CA LYS A 41 -3.82 5.92 5.60
C LYS A 41 -4.39 4.51 5.53
N TYR A 42 -3.78 3.62 4.73
CA TYR A 42 -4.26 2.24 4.61
C TYR A 42 -3.78 1.34 5.76
N ASN A 43 -2.61 1.61 6.33
CA ASN A 43 -2.12 0.90 7.50
C ASN A 43 -2.99 1.17 8.74
N ALA A 44 -3.45 2.41 8.94
CA ALA A 44 -4.41 2.76 9.99
C ALA A 44 -5.75 2.01 9.85
N LYS A 45 -6.17 1.73 8.61
CA LYS A 45 -7.34 0.89 8.30
C LYS A 45 -7.05 -0.61 8.32
N MET A 46 -5.87 -1.04 8.77
CA MET A 46 -5.40 -2.43 8.71
C MET A 46 -5.52 -3.04 7.31
N TRP A 47 -5.37 -2.22 6.27
CA TRP A 47 -5.54 -2.62 4.87
C TRP A 47 -6.88 -3.30 4.58
N LYS A 48 -7.95 -2.87 5.26
CA LYS A 48 -9.31 -3.31 5.02
C LYS A 48 -10.09 -2.27 4.23
N ASN A 49 -11.03 -2.73 3.40
CA ASN A 49 -12.03 -1.87 2.77
C ASN A 49 -13.13 -1.48 3.79
N ASP A 50 -14.07 -0.64 3.37
CA ASP A 50 -15.16 -0.16 4.25
C ASP A 50 -16.14 -1.29 4.65
N GLN A 51 -16.11 -2.43 3.95
CA GLN A 51 -16.85 -3.65 4.30
C GLN A 51 -16.07 -4.56 5.27
N GLY A 52 -14.87 -4.17 5.71
CA GLY A 52 -14.02 -4.92 6.62
C GLY A 52 -13.20 -6.05 5.98
N ALA A 53 -13.29 -6.23 4.66
CA ALA A 53 -12.52 -7.23 3.93
C ALA A 53 -11.10 -6.73 3.62
N LEU A 54 -10.12 -7.63 3.69
CA LEU A 54 -8.72 -7.30 3.35
C LEU A 54 -8.61 -6.90 1.88
N ILE A 55 -7.96 -5.78 1.64
CA ILE A 55 -7.63 -5.29 0.31
C ILE A 55 -6.71 -6.32 -0.35
N LYS A 56 -7.12 -6.80 -1.53
CA LYS A 56 -6.32 -7.76 -2.29
C LYS A 56 -5.28 -7.11 -3.18
N ASN A 57 -5.49 -5.87 -3.62
CA ASN A 57 -4.58 -5.23 -4.58
C ASN A 57 -4.30 -3.78 -4.20
N TRP A 58 -3.21 -3.57 -3.46
CA TRP A 58 -2.80 -2.23 -3.04
C TRP A 58 -2.25 -1.41 -4.19
N LYS A 59 -1.68 -2.03 -5.24
CA LYS A 59 -1.18 -1.29 -6.42
C LYS A 59 -2.32 -0.61 -7.17
N ARG A 60 -3.49 -1.24 -7.24
CA ARG A 60 -4.70 -0.61 -7.81
C ARG A 60 -5.15 0.61 -6.99
N LEU A 61 -5.04 0.54 -5.67
CA LEU A 61 -5.34 1.68 -4.80
C LEU A 61 -4.29 2.79 -4.94
N ALA A 62 -3.01 2.42 -5.03
CA ALA A 62 -1.93 3.35 -5.28
C ALA A 62 -2.09 4.04 -6.64
N TRP A 63 -2.47 3.30 -7.68
CA TRP A 63 -2.78 3.88 -8.99
C TRP A 63 -3.90 4.93 -8.90
N ASN A 64 -5.01 4.61 -8.24
CA ASN A 64 -6.11 5.55 -8.00
C ASN A 64 -5.77 6.70 -7.03
N TRP A 65 -4.64 6.61 -6.32
CA TRP A 65 -4.16 7.67 -5.46
C TRP A 65 -3.31 8.67 -6.25
N ILE A 66 -2.49 8.14 -7.16
CA ILE A 66 -1.57 8.90 -8.00
C ILE A 66 -2.32 9.65 -9.12
N TRP A 67 -3.41 9.06 -9.65
CA TRP A 67 -4.22 9.59 -10.74
C TRP A 67 -5.68 9.77 -10.33
#